data_AF-A0A9J7YP40-F1
#
_entry.id   AF-A0A9J7YP40-F1
#
_cell.length_a   1.000
_cell.length_b   1.000
_cell.length_c   1.000
_cell.angle_alpha   90.00
_cell.angle_beta   90.00
_cell.angle_gamma   90.00
#
_symmetry.space_group_name_H-M   'P 1'
#
loop_
_entity.id
_entity.type
_entity.pdbx_description
1 polymer ?
#
loop_
_entity_poly.entity_id
_entity_poly.type
_entity_poly.pdbx_seq_one_letter_code
_entity_poly.pdbx_strand_id
1 'polypeptide(L)'
;MLEVLHSLANLSTPLKHGVIFLFNGAEETILQASHGFITQHPWARQVRAFVNLEAAGVGGKELVFQTGPENPWLVQAYARAAVHPFATVVGQEIFQSGLIPSDTDFRIFRDFGNIPGIDLAFIENGFIYHTKYDTPGRIHTDSIQRAGDNILSVLKHLVMSDELADSSQYRHGNMVFFDLLGLTMLVYPAHVGTVINYIVAVAAVIYLSGKCLLTSCAGCVSGRHVICAAGRYMRDLVCVVCVLVLSWIFSLVTLLFVAWLVTLMGRSMFWYSHIHAAVFLYGSAAVCILLLIHTLVKNRCYRCVCVVQRAGRVDLAELFFDGSLLLWCFVLFFFTHRGWCSAYVPMMMVLFPLISKLLLTKLFRARDSFHLSIPRYEAGLGCSGVSVHADVCSGQLWSVLPVFCRPVQPTTQTCLCPAHHSQLPHTERIAAELRLGFMYQRSGLHRHAAHHSTHPTDQRQHQHTLSGLAALLRLHKEELVSSGS
;
A
#
# COMPACT_ATOMS: atom_id res chain seq x y z
N MET A 1 12.85 13.23 16.67
CA MET A 1 12.78 14.71 16.80
C MET A 1 13.94 15.29 17.61
N LEU A 2 14.15 14.89 18.88
CA LEU A 2 15.19 15.49 19.74
C LEU A 2 16.61 15.42 19.14
N GLU A 3 17.00 14.27 18.58
CA GLU A 3 18.32 14.12 17.93
C GLU A 3 18.48 15.01 16.68
N VAL A 4 17.41 15.21 15.94
CA VAL A 4 17.39 16.11 14.77
C VAL A 4 17.53 17.55 15.22
N LEU A 5 16.81 17.95 16.29
CA LEU A 5 16.96 19.28 16.90
C LEU A 5 18.40 19.52 17.35
N HIS A 6 18.99 18.56 18.07
CA HIS A 6 20.39 18.63 18.51
C HIS A 6 21.34 18.79 17.32
N SER A 7 21.14 18.00 16.27
CA SER A 7 21.95 18.04 15.05
C SER A 7 21.82 19.36 14.29
N LEU A 8 20.61 19.94 14.19
CA LEU A 8 20.39 21.23 13.54
C LEU A 8 20.95 22.39 14.36
N ALA A 9 20.82 22.36 15.68
CA ALA A 9 21.34 23.39 16.58
C ALA A 9 22.88 23.50 16.54
N ASN A 10 23.57 22.40 16.23
CA ASN A 10 25.03 22.33 16.10
C ASN A 10 25.54 22.58 14.67
N LEU A 11 24.69 23.02 13.74
CA LEU A 11 25.14 23.38 12.40
C LEU A 11 25.97 24.66 12.43
N SER A 12 27.08 24.65 11.70
CA SER A 12 27.91 25.83 11.47
C SER A 12 27.29 26.80 10.46
N THR A 13 26.41 26.31 9.59
CA THR A 13 25.73 27.10 8.56
C THR A 13 24.40 27.63 9.05
N PRO A 14 24.12 28.94 8.92
CA PRO A 14 22.83 29.50 9.30
C PRO A 14 21.71 28.96 8.40
N LEU A 15 20.56 28.66 9.01
CA LEU A 15 19.37 28.24 8.27
C LEU A 15 18.71 29.45 7.60
N LYS A 16 18.26 29.31 6.34
CA LYS A 16 17.49 30.37 5.67
C LYS A 16 16.07 30.52 6.26
N HIS A 17 15.47 29.40 6.67
CA HIS A 17 14.13 29.34 7.24
C HIS A 17 14.16 28.75 8.65
N GLY A 18 13.26 29.22 9.51
CA GLY A 18 13.11 28.71 10.88
C GLY A 18 12.45 27.32 10.91
N VAL A 19 12.75 26.54 11.94
CA VAL A 19 12.15 25.22 12.19
C VAL A 19 11.41 25.25 13.51
N ILE A 20 10.15 24.78 13.49
CA ILE A 20 9.35 24.57 14.70
C ILE A 20 9.33 23.07 14.96
N PHE A 21 9.83 22.67 16.13
CA PHE A 21 9.64 21.31 16.65
C PHE A 21 8.39 21.29 17.52
N LEU A 22 7.31 20.73 16.99
CA LEU A 22 6.02 20.62 17.68
C LEU A 22 5.96 19.28 18.42
N PHE A 23 6.08 19.32 19.75
CA PHE A 23 5.84 18.17 20.62
C PHE A 23 4.43 18.29 21.19
N ASN A 24 3.43 17.91 20.41
CA ASN A 24 2.03 17.91 20.81
C ASN A 24 1.61 16.55 21.40
N GLY A 25 0.58 16.57 22.23
CA GLY A 25 -0.03 15.35 22.80
C GLY A 25 -1.48 15.18 22.36
N ALA A 26 -2.21 14.26 23.00
CA ALA A 26 -3.66 14.10 22.79
C ALA A 26 -4.09 13.77 21.33
N GLU A 27 -3.17 13.23 20.53
CA GLU A 27 -3.45 12.63 19.20
C GLU A 27 -4.49 11.50 19.37
N GLU A 28 -4.19 10.56 20.27
CA GLU A 28 -5.00 9.40 20.66
C GLU A 28 -6.43 9.73 21.10
N THR A 29 -6.67 10.98 21.48
CA THR A 29 -7.99 11.52 21.84
C THR A 29 -8.54 12.42 20.74
N ILE A 30 -8.33 12.05 19.48
CA ILE A 30 -8.77 12.74 18.27
C ILE A 30 -8.07 14.11 18.08
N LEU A 31 -6.74 14.08 17.94
CA LEU A 31 -5.92 15.16 17.34
C LEU A 31 -6.07 16.55 18.00
N GLN A 32 -6.38 16.60 19.29
CA GLN A 32 -6.84 17.84 19.94
C GLN A 32 -5.75 18.92 19.98
N ALA A 33 -4.51 18.53 20.29
CA ALA A 33 -3.44 19.51 20.46
C ALA A 33 -2.94 20.08 19.13
N SER A 34 -2.85 19.26 18.07
CA SER A 34 -2.54 19.77 16.72
C SER A 34 -3.64 20.70 16.23
N HIS A 35 -4.92 20.38 16.51
CA HIS A 35 -6.05 21.26 16.18
C HIS A 35 -5.95 22.59 16.94
N GLY A 36 -5.65 22.56 18.23
CA GLY A 36 -5.39 23.77 19.03
C GLY A 36 -4.23 24.60 18.48
N PHE A 37 -3.11 23.96 18.11
CA PHE A 37 -1.98 24.66 17.50
C PHE A 37 -2.37 25.35 16.21
N ILE A 38 -2.99 24.63 15.26
CA ILE A 38 -3.36 25.15 13.95
C ILE A 38 -4.39 26.27 14.03
N THR A 39 -5.39 26.14 14.90
CA THR A 39 -6.50 27.11 14.95
C THR A 39 -6.25 28.32 15.85
N GLN A 40 -5.37 28.19 16.85
CA GLN A 40 -5.23 29.23 17.90
C GLN A 40 -3.80 29.77 18.05
N HIS A 41 -2.76 29.00 17.71
CA HIS A 41 -1.39 29.42 17.99
C HIS A 41 -0.87 30.43 16.95
N PRO A 42 -0.27 31.56 17.36
CA PRO A 42 0.21 32.59 16.41
C PRO A 42 1.24 32.09 15.39
N TRP A 43 2.06 31.11 15.76
CA TRP A 43 3.06 30.54 14.85
C TRP A 43 2.46 29.69 13.72
N ALA A 44 1.22 29.19 13.85
CA ALA A 44 0.62 28.37 12.80
C ALA A 44 0.59 29.11 11.44
N ARG A 45 0.38 30.45 11.46
CA ARG A 45 0.37 31.30 10.26
C ARG A 45 1.74 31.44 9.56
N GLN A 46 2.82 31.10 10.27
CA GLN A 46 4.19 31.17 9.77
C GLN A 46 4.63 29.85 9.12
N VAL A 47 3.92 28.76 9.38
CA VAL A 47 4.26 27.44 8.84
C VAL A 47 3.96 27.42 7.33
N ARG A 48 4.96 26.97 6.55
CA ARG A 48 4.88 26.85 5.07
C ARG A 48 4.81 25.41 4.59
N ALA A 49 5.40 24.49 5.35
CA ALA A 49 5.30 23.06 5.17
C ALA A 49 5.52 22.36 6.52
N PHE A 50 5.12 21.09 6.62
CA PHE A 50 5.38 20.27 7.80
C PHE A 50 5.84 18.85 7.43
N VAL A 51 6.51 18.19 8.37
CA VAL A 51 6.87 16.76 8.30
C VAL A 51 6.28 16.11 9.54
N ASN A 52 5.27 15.26 9.34
CA ASN A 52 4.62 14.50 10.40
C ASN A 52 5.30 13.15 10.57
N LEU A 53 5.46 12.72 11.82
CA LEU A 53 6.24 11.54 12.18
C LEU A 53 5.40 10.59 13.01
N GLU A 54 4.84 9.57 12.37
CA GLU A 54 3.95 8.59 12.97
C GLU A 54 4.53 7.17 13.02
N ALA A 55 3.79 6.30 13.71
CA ALA A 55 4.10 4.88 13.75
C ALA A 55 2.81 4.08 13.93
N ALA A 56 2.52 3.20 12.97
CA ALA A 56 1.50 2.15 13.06
C ALA A 56 2.12 0.76 13.31
N GLY A 57 3.32 0.73 13.89
CA GLY A 57 4.16 -0.46 14.08
C GLY A 57 5.50 -0.11 14.74
N VAL A 58 6.38 -1.08 14.94
CA VAL A 58 7.63 -0.95 15.71
C VAL A 58 8.89 -0.84 14.86
N GLY A 59 8.86 0.04 13.87
CA GLY A 59 10.02 0.37 13.05
C GLY A 59 9.90 -0.14 11.62
N GLY A 60 10.98 -0.75 11.13
CA GLY A 60 11.18 -1.05 9.72
C GLY A 60 11.61 0.19 8.93
N LYS A 61 11.20 0.25 7.66
CA LYS A 61 11.36 1.46 6.84
C LYS A 61 10.16 2.37 7.09
N GLU A 62 10.43 3.61 7.44
CA GLU A 62 9.45 4.69 7.49
C GLU A 62 8.87 4.96 6.09
N LEU A 63 7.58 4.71 5.93
CA LEU A 63 6.86 4.88 4.68
C LEU A 63 6.31 6.29 4.60
N VAL A 64 6.66 7.04 3.55
CA VAL A 64 5.85 8.21 3.15
C VAL A 64 4.57 7.71 2.51
N PHE A 65 3.46 7.85 3.24
CA PHE A 65 2.15 7.41 2.79
C PHE A 65 1.20 8.57 2.52
N GLN A 66 1.52 9.81 2.88
CA GLN A 66 0.78 10.98 2.40
C GLN A 66 1.69 12.15 2.09
N THR A 67 1.32 12.91 1.07
CA THR A 67 1.87 14.23 0.80
C THR A 67 0.72 15.23 0.59
N GLY A 68 0.91 16.45 1.10
CA GLY A 68 -0.12 17.50 1.10
C GLY A 68 -0.58 17.81 -0.33
N PRO A 69 -1.90 17.86 -0.59
CA PRO A 69 -2.42 17.87 -1.94
C PRO A 69 -1.90 19.06 -2.73
N GLU A 70 -1.72 18.87 -4.04
CA GLU A 70 -1.27 19.89 -4.99
C GLU A 70 0.13 20.49 -4.72
N ASN A 71 0.98 19.87 -3.89
CA ASN A 71 2.33 20.35 -3.61
C ASN A 71 3.40 19.36 -4.10
N PRO A 72 3.56 19.23 -5.43
CA PRO A 72 4.47 18.26 -6.06
C PRO A 72 5.94 18.48 -5.67
N TRP A 73 6.30 19.70 -5.27
CA TRP A 73 7.65 20.04 -4.85
C TRP A 73 8.08 19.33 -3.56
N LEU A 74 7.15 19.00 -2.64
CA LEU A 74 7.50 18.31 -1.38
C LEU A 74 7.93 16.87 -1.62
N VAL A 75 7.20 16.13 -2.46
CA VAL A 75 7.59 14.76 -2.80
C VAL A 75 8.88 14.73 -3.62
N GLN A 76 9.11 15.74 -4.47
CA GLN A 76 10.38 15.90 -5.18
C GLN A 76 11.53 16.26 -4.23
N ALA A 77 11.30 17.13 -3.25
CA ALA A 77 12.27 17.45 -2.20
C ALA A 77 12.62 16.20 -1.40
N TYR A 78 11.63 15.39 -1.00
CA TYR A 78 11.85 14.11 -0.33
C TYR A 78 12.68 13.16 -1.20
N ALA A 79 12.30 12.95 -2.46
CA ALA A 79 13.02 12.05 -3.36
C ALA A 79 14.45 12.50 -3.66
N ARG A 80 14.72 13.81 -3.66
CA ARG A 80 16.07 14.39 -3.84
C ARG A 80 16.93 14.30 -2.58
N ALA A 81 16.33 14.51 -1.40
CA ALA A 81 17.06 14.73 -0.16
C ALA A 81 17.11 13.52 0.77
N ALA A 82 16.12 12.64 0.75
CA ALA A 82 16.11 11.46 1.60
C ALA A 82 17.32 10.57 1.26
N VAL A 83 18.09 10.20 2.29
CA VAL A 83 19.22 9.25 2.18
C VAL A 83 18.72 7.86 1.79
N HIS A 84 17.50 7.57 2.19
CA HIS A 84 16.90 6.26 2.28
C HIS A 84 15.42 6.30 1.86
N PRO A 85 15.08 6.80 0.67
CA PRO A 85 13.71 7.10 0.29
C PRO A 85 12.83 5.85 0.31
N PHE A 86 11.63 5.96 0.88
CA PHE A 86 10.61 4.92 0.84
C PHE A 86 9.21 5.55 0.88
N ALA A 87 8.47 5.44 -0.21
CA ALA A 87 7.21 6.15 -0.40
C ALA A 87 6.27 5.38 -1.33
N THR A 88 4.96 5.60 -1.22
CA THR A 88 3.98 5.07 -2.18
C THR A 88 2.73 5.93 -2.28
N VAL A 89 2.37 6.32 -3.51
CA VAL A 89 1.12 7.04 -3.79
C VAL A 89 -0.12 6.17 -3.56
N VAL A 90 0.03 4.84 -3.57
CA VAL A 90 -1.07 3.92 -3.22
C VAL A 90 -1.50 4.13 -1.77
N GLY A 91 -0.54 4.30 -0.86
CA GLY A 91 -0.82 4.62 0.54
C GLY A 91 -1.59 5.93 0.66
N GLN A 92 -1.20 6.93 -0.15
CA GLN A 92 -1.83 8.25 -0.16
C GLN A 92 -3.30 8.16 -0.58
N GLU A 93 -3.59 7.48 -1.68
CA GLU A 93 -4.96 7.35 -2.18
C GLU A 93 -5.83 6.53 -1.23
N ILE A 94 -5.29 5.46 -0.63
CA ILE A 94 -6.04 4.67 0.35
C ILE A 94 -6.36 5.52 1.59
N PHE A 95 -5.39 6.23 2.15
CA PHE A 95 -5.61 7.03 3.37
C PHE A 95 -6.55 8.22 3.09
N GLN A 96 -6.37 8.90 1.95
CA GLN A 96 -7.23 10.03 1.55
C GLN A 96 -8.63 9.61 1.12
N SER A 97 -8.85 8.33 0.76
CA SER A 97 -10.19 7.81 0.45
C SER A 97 -11.11 7.65 1.67
N GLY A 98 -10.55 7.70 2.89
CA GLY A 98 -11.30 7.45 4.12
C GLY A 98 -11.66 5.97 4.36
N LEU A 99 -11.10 5.05 3.56
CA LEU A 99 -11.30 3.60 3.73
C LEU A 99 -10.63 3.07 5.02
N ILE A 100 -9.52 3.69 5.42
CA ILE A 100 -8.86 3.37 6.70
C ILE A 100 -9.46 4.28 7.77
N PRO A 101 -10.05 3.73 8.85
CA PRO A 101 -10.58 4.51 9.97
C PRO A 101 -9.44 4.94 10.91
N SER A 102 -8.46 5.65 10.36
CA SER A 102 -7.30 6.18 11.06
C SER A 102 -7.03 7.58 10.54
N ASP A 103 -6.56 8.44 11.42
CA ASP A 103 -6.11 9.78 11.09
C ASP A 103 -4.75 10.00 11.74
N THR A 104 -4.08 11.05 11.30
CA THR A 104 -2.87 11.57 11.92
C THR A 104 -2.98 13.09 12.00
N ASP A 105 -2.06 13.73 12.71
CA ASP A 105 -1.96 15.20 12.74
C ASP A 105 -1.84 15.82 11.34
N PHE A 106 -1.37 15.06 10.34
CA PHE A 106 -1.35 15.50 8.94
C PHE A 106 -2.72 16.00 8.46
N ARG A 107 -3.81 15.33 8.86
CA ARG A 107 -5.16 15.76 8.49
C ARG A 107 -5.47 17.15 9.04
N ILE A 108 -5.08 17.43 10.27
CA ILE A 108 -5.37 18.72 10.89
C ILE A 108 -4.63 19.85 10.17
N PHE A 109 -3.34 19.66 9.89
CA PHE A 109 -2.53 20.64 9.16
C PHE A 109 -3.07 20.86 7.73
N ARG A 110 -3.52 19.80 7.06
CA ARG A 110 -4.11 19.86 5.72
C ARG A 110 -5.47 20.56 5.72
N ASP A 111 -6.41 20.07 6.51
CA ASP A 111 -7.84 20.45 6.41
C ASP A 111 -8.14 21.77 7.12
N PHE A 112 -7.50 22.04 8.26
CA PHE A 112 -7.74 23.25 9.05
C PHE A 112 -6.65 24.30 8.86
N GLY A 113 -5.44 23.89 8.48
CA GLY A 113 -4.31 24.79 8.24
C GLY A 113 -4.10 25.17 6.78
N ASN A 114 -4.57 24.35 5.82
CA ASN A 114 -4.20 24.43 4.41
C ASN A 114 -2.67 24.44 4.19
N ILE A 115 -1.94 23.73 5.05
CA ILE A 115 -0.49 23.63 5.01
C ILE A 115 -0.15 22.29 4.34
N PRO A 116 0.75 22.26 3.35
CA PRO A 116 1.20 21.01 2.77
C PRO A 116 2.27 20.33 3.64
N GLY A 117 2.33 19.01 3.61
CA GLY A 117 3.35 18.29 4.38
C GLY A 117 3.68 16.92 3.83
N ILE A 118 4.56 16.24 4.54
CA ILE A 118 4.94 14.84 4.32
C ILE A 118 4.50 14.06 5.56
N ASP A 119 3.76 12.98 5.38
CA ASP A 119 3.40 12.06 6.46
C ASP A 119 4.19 10.76 6.35
N LEU A 120 4.97 10.46 7.38
CA LEU A 120 5.86 9.30 7.46
C LEU A 120 5.37 8.39 8.59
N ALA A 121 5.28 7.08 8.34
CA ALA A 121 4.98 6.12 9.40
C ALA A 121 5.88 4.89 9.39
N PHE A 122 6.29 4.44 10.57
CA PHE A 122 6.72 3.05 10.74
C PHE A 122 5.52 2.11 10.64
N ILE A 123 5.65 1.02 9.89
CA ILE A 123 4.53 0.10 9.61
C ILE A 123 4.85 -1.36 9.94
N GLU A 124 6.09 -1.67 10.32
CA GLU A 124 6.50 -3.05 10.59
C GLU A 124 5.90 -3.56 11.90
N ASN A 125 5.36 -4.78 11.89
CA ASN A 125 4.78 -5.42 13.08
C ASN A 125 3.70 -4.56 13.79
N GLY A 126 2.70 -4.11 13.02
CA GLY A 126 1.53 -3.40 13.56
C GLY A 126 0.65 -4.20 14.52
N PHE A 127 0.95 -5.47 14.79
CA PHE A 127 0.24 -6.27 15.80
C PHE A 127 0.33 -5.70 17.22
N ILE A 128 1.45 -5.07 17.54
CA ILE A 128 1.67 -4.53 18.90
C ILE A 128 1.24 -3.06 19.04
N TYR A 129 0.91 -2.40 17.93
CA TYR A 129 0.37 -1.04 17.89
C TYR A 129 -0.91 -0.90 18.74
N HIS A 130 -1.03 0.18 19.51
CA HIS A 130 -2.06 0.40 20.54
C HIS A 130 -2.27 -0.78 21.51
N THR A 131 -1.21 -1.52 21.85
CA THR A 131 -1.28 -2.57 22.88
C THR A 131 -0.27 -2.32 24.00
N LYS A 132 -0.48 -2.97 25.14
CA LYS A 132 0.50 -2.98 26.25
C LYS A 132 1.88 -3.55 25.89
N TYR A 133 2.02 -4.18 24.72
CA TYR A 133 3.28 -4.76 24.26
C TYR A 133 4.15 -3.75 23.50
N ASP A 134 3.58 -2.60 23.13
CA ASP A 134 4.33 -1.48 22.58
C ASP A 134 5.21 -0.86 23.69
N THR A 135 6.46 -1.27 23.69
CA THR A 135 7.43 -0.93 24.74
C THR A 135 8.72 -0.45 24.08
N PRO A 136 9.50 0.45 24.69
CA PRO A 136 10.66 1.07 24.06
C PRO A 136 11.71 0.08 23.53
N GLY A 137 11.82 -1.11 24.13
CA GLY A 137 12.75 -2.15 23.68
C GLY A 137 12.32 -2.88 22.39
N ARG A 138 11.16 -2.56 21.81
CA ARG A 138 10.64 -3.22 20.60
C ARG A 138 10.98 -2.50 19.30
N ILE A 139 11.30 -1.21 19.36
CA ILE A 139 11.73 -0.46 18.18
C ILE A 139 13.20 -0.76 17.88
N HIS A 140 13.50 -1.05 16.62
CA HIS A 140 14.87 -1.34 16.18
C HIS A 140 15.70 -0.07 16.08
N THR A 141 16.92 -0.09 16.63
CA THR A 141 17.86 1.06 16.55
C THR A 141 18.16 1.45 15.11
N ASP A 142 18.26 0.49 14.18
CA ASP A 142 18.47 0.75 12.75
C ASP A 142 17.31 1.53 12.14
N SER A 143 16.07 1.29 12.57
CA SER A 143 14.89 2.06 12.11
C SER A 143 14.95 3.49 12.63
N ILE A 144 15.35 3.68 13.89
CA ILE A 144 15.54 5.02 14.47
C ILE A 144 16.62 5.79 13.71
N GLN A 145 17.78 5.15 13.47
CA GLN A 145 18.88 5.77 12.75
C GLN A 145 18.49 6.14 11.32
N ARG A 146 17.86 5.21 10.58
CA ARG A 146 17.39 5.42 9.21
C ARG A 146 16.41 6.59 9.12
N ALA A 147 15.43 6.63 10.02
CA ALA A 147 14.48 7.74 10.07
C ALA A 147 15.19 9.05 10.42
N GLY A 148 16.15 9.03 11.36
CA GLY A 148 17.00 10.18 11.69
C GLY A 148 17.75 10.74 10.48
N ASP A 149 18.40 9.88 9.71
CA ASP A 149 19.15 10.25 8.50
C ASP A 149 18.23 10.91 7.46
N ASN A 150 17.07 10.30 7.21
CA ASN A 150 16.08 10.83 6.28
C ASN A 150 15.51 12.17 6.75
N ILE A 151 15.01 12.25 7.98
CA ILE A 151 14.36 13.45 8.52
C ILE A 151 15.37 14.61 8.56
N LEU A 152 16.60 14.37 9.03
CA LEU A 152 17.62 15.41 9.10
C LEU A 152 18.00 15.92 7.70
N SER A 153 18.20 15.02 6.74
CA SER A 153 18.57 15.40 5.37
C SER A 153 17.44 16.16 4.66
N VAL A 154 16.21 15.66 4.76
CA VAL A 154 15.01 16.31 4.18
C VAL A 154 14.78 17.67 4.82
N LEU A 155 14.83 17.80 6.14
CA LEU A 155 14.67 19.09 6.80
C LEU A 155 15.75 20.08 6.38
N LYS A 156 17.03 19.67 6.34
CA LYS A 156 18.13 20.52 5.86
C LYS A 156 17.88 21.02 4.43
N HIS A 157 17.39 20.14 3.56
CA HIS A 157 17.04 20.54 2.19
C HIS A 157 15.90 21.55 2.16
N LEU A 158 14.81 21.30 2.89
CA LEU A 158 13.64 22.18 2.92
C LEU A 158 13.96 23.57 3.48
N VAL A 159 14.69 23.64 4.60
CA VAL A 159 14.97 24.93 5.27
C VAL A 159 15.98 25.79 4.53
N MET A 160 16.75 25.21 3.61
CA MET A 160 17.72 25.90 2.76
C MET A 160 17.19 26.17 1.33
N SER A 161 16.03 25.59 0.99
CA SER A 161 15.39 25.68 -0.31
C SER A 161 14.63 26.99 -0.47
N ASP A 162 14.72 27.57 -1.66
CA ASP A 162 13.96 28.78 -2.01
C ASP A 162 12.50 28.42 -2.35
N GLU A 163 12.23 27.17 -2.72
CA GLU A 163 10.88 26.64 -2.95
C GLU A 163 10.00 26.69 -1.68
N LEU A 164 10.59 26.60 -0.48
CA LEU A 164 9.86 26.75 0.78
C LEU A 164 9.35 28.19 1.00
N ALA A 165 10.10 29.19 0.53
CA ALA A 165 9.74 30.60 0.68
C ALA A 165 8.50 30.95 -0.13
N ASP A 166 8.37 30.39 -1.33
CA ASP A 166 7.25 30.62 -2.25
C ASP A 166 6.60 29.32 -2.73
N SER A 167 6.18 28.50 -1.77
CA SER A 167 5.54 27.20 -2.04
C SER A 167 4.26 27.30 -2.88
N SER A 168 3.64 28.49 -2.93
CA SER A 168 2.43 28.76 -3.70
C SER A 168 2.64 28.66 -5.22
N GLN A 169 3.80 29.10 -5.72
CA GLN A 169 4.14 29.01 -7.14
C GLN A 169 4.39 27.58 -7.59
N TYR A 170 4.69 26.68 -6.67
CA TYR A 170 5.04 25.29 -6.98
C TYR A 170 3.86 24.32 -6.93
N ARG A 171 2.63 24.83 -6.90
CA ARG A 171 1.41 24.03 -6.91
C ARG A 171 1.07 23.49 -8.31
N HIS A 172 1.78 22.46 -8.75
CA HIS A 172 1.66 21.88 -10.11
C HIS A 172 0.86 20.56 -10.17
N GLY A 173 -0.12 20.38 -9.28
CA GLY A 173 -1.01 19.22 -9.29
C GLY A 173 -0.39 17.94 -8.71
N ASN A 174 -1.01 16.80 -9.00
CA ASN A 174 -0.68 15.52 -8.37
C ASN A 174 0.59 14.88 -8.97
N MET A 175 1.27 14.10 -8.13
CA MET A 175 2.46 13.33 -8.51
C MET A 175 2.21 11.85 -8.33
N VAL A 176 2.76 11.06 -9.24
CA VAL A 176 2.93 9.62 -9.04
C VAL A 176 4.29 9.40 -8.40
N PHE A 177 4.31 8.68 -7.29
CA PHE A 177 5.54 8.35 -6.60
C PHE A 177 5.47 6.95 -5.99
N PHE A 178 6.56 6.20 -6.10
CA PHE A 178 6.68 4.89 -5.47
C PHE A 178 8.13 4.43 -5.39
N ASP A 179 8.41 3.55 -4.44
CA ASP A 179 9.68 2.83 -4.35
C ASP A 179 9.74 1.65 -5.32
N LEU A 180 10.79 1.58 -6.14
CA LEU A 180 11.06 0.48 -7.05
C LEU A 180 11.98 -0.55 -6.38
N LEU A 181 11.37 -1.54 -5.72
CA LEU A 181 12.05 -2.69 -5.09
C LEU A 181 13.14 -2.33 -4.06
N GLY A 182 13.07 -1.14 -3.46
CA GLY A 182 14.09 -0.59 -2.56
C GLY A 182 15.36 -0.10 -3.27
N LEU A 183 15.37 0.00 -4.60
CA LEU A 183 16.53 0.43 -5.37
C LEU A 183 16.50 1.94 -5.62
N THR A 184 15.34 2.48 -5.98
CA THR A 184 15.19 3.89 -6.30
C THR A 184 13.73 4.32 -6.16
N MET A 185 13.51 5.56 -5.78
CA MET A 185 12.19 6.17 -5.74
C MET A 185 11.91 6.86 -7.07
N LEU A 186 10.84 6.41 -7.75
CA LEU A 186 10.37 7.06 -8.96
C LEU A 186 9.36 8.15 -8.59
N VAL A 187 9.53 9.34 -9.17
CA VAL A 187 8.64 10.50 -8.97
C VAL A 187 8.43 11.20 -10.31
N TYR A 188 7.18 11.36 -10.73
CA TYR A 188 6.82 12.08 -11.95
C TYR A 188 5.41 12.67 -11.88
N PRO A 189 5.11 13.72 -12.67
CA PRO A 189 3.77 14.34 -12.68
C PRO A 189 2.67 13.37 -13.13
N ALA A 190 1.47 13.49 -12.56
CA ALA A 190 0.33 12.64 -12.89
C ALA A 190 -0.01 12.64 -14.38
N HIS A 191 0.10 13.79 -15.08
CA HIS A 191 -0.17 13.87 -16.52
C HIS A 191 0.81 13.02 -17.35
N VAL A 192 2.08 12.94 -16.94
CA VAL A 192 3.07 12.04 -17.59
C VAL A 192 2.66 10.59 -17.38
N GLY A 193 2.22 10.24 -16.17
CA GLY A 193 1.66 8.93 -15.85
C GLY A 193 0.48 8.57 -16.72
N THR A 194 -0.48 9.49 -16.88
CA THR A 194 -1.65 9.32 -17.75
C THR A 194 -1.23 9.03 -19.19
N VAL A 195 -0.27 9.77 -19.74
CA VAL A 195 0.24 9.54 -21.11
C VAL A 195 0.88 8.16 -21.23
N ILE A 196 1.75 7.77 -20.28
CA ILE A 196 2.39 6.44 -20.27
C ILE A 196 1.32 5.34 -20.22
N ASN A 197 0.35 5.46 -19.32
CA ASN A 197 -0.72 4.49 -19.16
C ASN A 197 -1.53 4.28 -20.44
N TYR A 198 -1.91 5.37 -21.13
CA TYR A 198 -2.60 5.27 -22.41
C TYR A 198 -1.74 4.66 -23.51
N ILE A 199 -0.45 4.99 -23.58
CA ILE A 199 0.48 4.37 -24.53
C ILE A 199 0.54 2.85 -24.31
N VAL A 200 0.66 2.41 -23.05
CA VAL A 200 0.70 0.98 -22.69
C VAL A 200 -0.61 0.29 -23.02
N ALA A 201 -1.75 0.91 -22.70
CA ALA A 201 -3.07 0.37 -23.03
C ALA A 201 -3.27 0.25 -24.55
N VAL A 202 -2.92 1.29 -25.32
CA VAL A 202 -3.01 1.27 -26.79
C VAL A 202 -2.08 0.22 -27.37
N ALA A 203 -0.85 0.06 -26.86
CA ALA A 203 0.06 -0.99 -27.30
C ALA A 203 -0.51 -2.40 -27.06
N ALA A 204 -1.16 -2.63 -25.91
CA ALA A 204 -1.84 -3.89 -25.63
C ALA A 204 -3.02 -4.13 -26.59
N VAL A 205 -3.82 -3.11 -26.87
CA VAL A 205 -4.94 -3.18 -27.85
C VAL A 205 -4.42 -3.46 -29.26
N ILE A 206 -3.33 -2.82 -29.69
CA ILE A 206 -2.69 -3.07 -30.99
C ILE A 206 -2.19 -4.51 -31.06
N TYR A 207 -1.56 -5.02 -30.00
CA TYR A 207 -1.12 -6.41 -29.94
C TYR A 207 -2.29 -7.41 -30.07
N LEU A 208 -3.36 -7.22 -29.30
CA LEU A 208 -4.54 -8.09 -29.31
C LEU A 208 -5.30 -8.02 -30.65
N SER A 209 -5.50 -6.81 -31.19
CA SER A 209 -6.14 -6.62 -32.51
C SER A 209 -5.28 -7.19 -33.64
N GLY A 210 -3.96 -7.03 -33.57
CA GLY A 210 -3.02 -7.65 -34.51
C GLY A 210 -3.13 -9.18 -34.52
N LYS A 211 -3.26 -9.83 -33.36
CA LYS A 211 -3.51 -11.28 -33.29
C LYS A 211 -4.86 -11.68 -33.88
N CYS A 212 -5.91 -10.90 -33.62
CA CYS A 212 -7.23 -11.12 -34.21
C CYS A 212 -7.19 -11.02 -35.75
N LEU A 213 -6.45 -10.06 -36.31
CA LEU A 213 -6.28 -9.90 -37.75
C LEU A 213 -5.39 -10.99 -38.37
N LEU A 214 -4.30 -11.40 -37.71
CA LEU A 214 -3.40 -12.44 -38.21
C LEU A 214 -4.07 -13.82 -38.25
N THR A 215 -4.87 -14.15 -37.22
CA THR A 215 -5.69 -15.37 -37.21
C THR A 215 -6.76 -15.36 -38.31
N SER A 216 -7.18 -14.17 -38.75
CA SER A 216 -8.07 -13.97 -39.89
C SER A 216 -7.39 -14.13 -41.26
N CYS A 217 -6.09 -13.86 -41.37
CA CYS A 217 -5.35 -13.90 -42.64
C CYS A 217 -4.61 -15.23 -42.91
N ALA A 218 -4.35 -16.05 -41.89
CA ALA A 218 -3.68 -17.33 -42.04
C ALA A 218 -4.57 -18.36 -42.77
N GLY A 219 -4.42 -18.45 -44.10
CA GLY A 219 -4.96 -19.53 -44.93
C GLY A 219 -6.27 -19.26 -45.69
N CYS A 220 -6.72 -18.01 -45.83
CA CYS A 220 -8.03 -17.70 -46.42
C CYS A 220 -7.94 -16.86 -47.71
N VAL A 221 -8.47 -17.40 -48.82
CA VAL A 221 -8.57 -16.73 -50.15
C VAL A 221 -9.88 -15.91 -50.29
N SER A 222 -10.80 -15.97 -49.31
CA SER A 222 -12.13 -15.34 -49.38
C SER A 222 -12.50 -14.60 -48.08
N GLY A 223 -12.98 -13.35 -48.20
CA GLY A 223 -13.31 -12.46 -47.08
C GLY A 223 -14.36 -12.99 -46.09
N ARG A 224 -15.20 -13.96 -46.50
CA ARG A 224 -16.16 -14.63 -45.61
C ARG A 224 -15.48 -15.50 -44.54
N HIS A 225 -14.36 -16.13 -44.87
CA HIS A 225 -13.61 -17.00 -43.95
C HIS A 225 -12.81 -16.20 -42.91
N VAL A 226 -12.34 -15.02 -43.30
CA VAL A 226 -11.63 -14.03 -42.47
C VAL A 226 -12.51 -13.59 -41.28
N ILE A 227 -13.77 -13.21 -41.55
CA ILE A 227 -14.74 -12.78 -40.52
C ILE A 227 -15.07 -13.93 -39.57
N CYS A 228 -15.27 -15.15 -40.10
CA CYS A 228 -15.54 -16.32 -39.28
C CYS A 228 -14.35 -16.70 -38.37
N ALA A 229 -13.10 -16.49 -38.81
CA ALA A 229 -11.91 -16.76 -38.01
C ALA A 229 -11.72 -15.75 -36.86
N ALA A 230 -11.83 -14.45 -37.13
CA ALA A 230 -11.84 -13.42 -36.08
C ALA A 230 -12.95 -13.65 -35.06
N GLY A 231 -14.16 -13.97 -35.53
CA GLY A 231 -15.31 -14.26 -34.65
C GLY A 231 -15.07 -15.44 -33.72
N ARG A 232 -14.33 -16.48 -34.17
CA ARG A 232 -13.94 -17.61 -33.31
C ARG A 232 -12.92 -17.19 -32.25
N TYR A 233 -11.85 -16.48 -32.64
CA TYR A 233 -10.86 -15.98 -31.68
C TYR A 233 -11.51 -15.10 -30.60
N MET A 234 -12.37 -14.15 -31.01
CA MET A 234 -13.07 -13.27 -30.08
C MET A 234 -13.99 -14.04 -29.13
N ARG A 235 -14.74 -15.03 -29.62
CA ARG A 235 -15.57 -15.90 -28.77
C ARG A 235 -14.72 -16.66 -27.75
N ASP A 236 -13.59 -17.21 -28.18
CA ASP A 236 -12.72 -18.00 -27.32
C ASP A 236 -12.02 -17.11 -26.29
N LEU A 237 -11.61 -15.89 -26.67
CA LEU A 237 -11.07 -14.87 -25.77
C LEU A 237 -12.08 -14.46 -24.69
N VAL A 238 -13.33 -14.19 -25.08
CA VAL A 238 -14.41 -13.88 -24.13
C VAL A 238 -14.64 -15.04 -23.18
N CYS A 239 -14.68 -16.28 -23.68
CA CYS A 239 -14.82 -17.48 -22.85
C CYS A 239 -13.71 -17.57 -21.80
N VAL A 240 -12.46 -17.34 -22.19
CA VAL A 240 -11.31 -17.36 -21.28
C VAL A 240 -11.36 -16.23 -20.26
N VAL A 241 -11.77 -15.02 -20.66
CA VAL A 241 -11.98 -13.91 -19.70
C VAL A 241 -13.07 -14.28 -18.70
N CYS A 242 -14.18 -14.87 -19.12
CA CYS A 242 -15.21 -15.37 -18.21
C CYS A 242 -14.65 -16.42 -17.25
N VAL A 243 -13.84 -17.36 -17.73
CA VAL A 243 -13.18 -18.36 -16.87
C VAL A 243 -12.26 -17.69 -15.85
N LEU A 244 -11.45 -16.70 -16.26
CA LEU A 244 -10.57 -15.96 -15.37
C LEU A 244 -11.36 -15.24 -14.28
N VAL A 245 -12.40 -14.49 -14.64
CA VAL A 245 -13.25 -13.78 -13.68
C VAL A 245 -13.95 -14.74 -12.72
N LEU A 246 -14.50 -15.85 -13.24
CA LEU A 246 -15.10 -16.89 -12.39
C LEU A 246 -14.07 -17.49 -11.44
N SER A 247 -12.85 -17.77 -11.92
CA SER A 247 -11.79 -18.31 -11.07
C SER A 247 -11.45 -17.38 -9.91
N TRP A 248 -11.43 -16.07 -10.14
CA TRP A 248 -11.19 -15.07 -9.10
C TRP A 248 -12.34 -14.99 -8.10
N ILE A 249 -13.58 -15.07 -8.57
CA ILE A 249 -14.78 -15.10 -7.71
C ILE A 249 -14.75 -16.35 -6.81
N PHE A 250 -14.53 -17.53 -7.37
CA PHE A 250 -14.45 -18.77 -6.59
C PHE A 250 -13.28 -18.76 -5.60
N SER A 251 -12.12 -18.23 -6.00
CA SER A 251 -11.00 -18.04 -5.07
C SER A 251 -11.39 -17.11 -3.93
N LEU A 252 -11.99 -15.95 -4.20
CA LEU A 252 -12.46 -15.02 -3.16
C LEU A 252 -13.46 -15.69 -2.20
N VAL A 253 -14.47 -16.39 -2.72
CA VAL A 253 -15.45 -17.13 -1.92
C VAL A 253 -14.76 -18.16 -1.02
N THR A 254 -13.76 -18.87 -1.55
CA THR A 254 -12.98 -19.85 -0.77
C THR A 254 -12.18 -19.17 0.33
N LEU A 255 -11.56 -18.03 0.05
CA LEU A 255 -10.82 -17.25 1.06
C LEU A 255 -11.74 -16.76 2.18
N LEU A 256 -12.93 -16.27 1.83
CA LEU A 256 -13.95 -15.86 2.80
C LEU A 256 -14.43 -17.05 3.63
N PHE A 257 -14.59 -18.22 3.03
CA PHE A 257 -14.94 -19.44 3.74
C PHE A 257 -13.83 -19.87 4.71
N VAL A 258 -12.57 -19.85 4.29
CA VAL A 258 -11.42 -20.15 5.16
C VAL A 258 -11.34 -19.13 6.31
N ALA A 259 -11.52 -17.84 6.04
CA ALA A 259 -11.53 -16.80 7.07
C ALA A 259 -12.69 -16.99 8.07
N TRP A 260 -13.86 -17.41 7.59
CA TRP A 260 -15.01 -17.75 8.42
C TRP A 260 -14.71 -18.95 9.33
N LEU A 261 -14.09 -20.01 8.81
CA LEU A 261 -13.66 -21.16 9.62
C LEU A 261 -12.66 -20.75 10.71
N VAL A 262 -11.65 -19.95 10.37
CA VAL A 262 -10.68 -19.41 11.35
C VAL A 262 -11.38 -18.61 12.45
N THR A 263 -12.41 -17.86 12.08
CA THR A 263 -13.23 -17.08 13.04
C THR A 263 -14.02 -18.00 13.96
N LEU A 264 -14.64 -19.06 13.43
CA LEU A 264 -15.34 -20.07 14.25
C LEU A 264 -14.42 -20.79 15.24
N MET A 265 -13.13 -20.94 14.91
CA MET A 265 -12.13 -21.52 15.80
C MET A 265 -11.67 -20.55 16.91
N GLY A 266 -12.20 -19.33 16.96
CA GLY A 266 -11.80 -18.29 17.92
C GLY A 266 -10.38 -17.78 17.67
N ARG A 267 -9.86 -17.92 16.45
CA ARG A 267 -8.51 -17.51 16.04
C ARG A 267 -8.54 -16.37 15.03
N SER A 268 -9.56 -15.50 15.08
CA SER A 268 -9.63 -14.34 14.20
C SER A 268 -8.35 -13.50 14.30
N MET A 269 -7.90 -12.97 13.16
CA MET A 269 -6.70 -12.12 13.06
C MET A 269 -5.38 -12.75 13.53
N PHE A 270 -5.28 -14.06 13.76
CA PHE A 270 -4.03 -14.71 14.20
C PHE A 270 -2.85 -14.50 13.24
N TRP A 271 -3.15 -14.28 11.96
CA TRP A 271 -2.18 -14.00 10.92
C TRP A 271 -1.56 -12.60 11.03
N TYR A 272 -2.14 -11.70 11.84
CA TYR A 272 -1.61 -10.36 12.05
C TYR A 272 -0.30 -10.37 12.85
N SER A 273 -0.13 -11.33 13.79
CA SER A 273 1.16 -11.58 14.46
C SER A 273 2.09 -12.52 13.67
N HIS A 274 1.55 -13.25 12.70
CA HIS A 274 2.28 -14.24 11.91
C HIS A 274 1.92 -14.11 10.42
N ILE A 275 2.49 -13.10 9.76
CA ILE A 275 2.16 -12.78 8.36
C ILE A 275 2.35 -13.97 7.40
N HIS A 276 3.35 -14.83 7.66
CA HIS A 276 3.58 -16.04 6.88
C HIS A 276 2.39 -17.02 6.92
N ALA A 277 1.68 -17.08 8.05
CA ALA A 277 0.50 -17.92 8.17
C ALA A 277 -0.63 -17.45 7.24
N ALA A 278 -0.79 -16.13 7.03
CA ALA A 278 -1.71 -15.62 6.02
C ALA A 278 -1.31 -16.09 4.61
N VAL A 279 -0.02 -16.00 4.27
CA VAL A 279 0.49 -16.43 2.95
C VAL A 279 0.23 -17.91 2.71
N PHE A 280 0.55 -18.77 3.68
CA PHE A 280 0.34 -20.21 3.51
C PHE A 280 -1.13 -20.59 3.56
N LEU A 281 -1.92 -20.05 4.48
CA LEU A 281 -3.33 -20.43 4.63
C LEU A 281 -4.18 -19.91 3.46
N TYR A 282 -4.15 -18.60 3.23
CA TYR A 282 -4.99 -17.98 2.21
C TYR A 282 -4.35 -18.11 0.82
N GLY A 283 -3.04 -17.91 0.70
CA GLY A 283 -2.35 -18.00 -0.59
C GLY A 283 -2.42 -19.40 -1.20
N SER A 284 -2.18 -20.46 -0.42
CA SER A 284 -2.30 -21.83 -0.94
C SER A 284 -3.75 -22.18 -1.32
N ALA A 285 -4.74 -21.76 -0.52
CA ALA A 285 -6.15 -21.96 -0.84
C ALA A 285 -6.53 -21.28 -2.17
N ALA A 286 -6.12 -20.02 -2.37
CA ALA A 286 -6.35 -19.32 -3.63
C ALA A 286 -5.70 -20.03 -4.82
N VAL A 287 -4.42 -20.41 -4.71
CA VAL A 287 -3.68 -21.09 -5.78
C VAL A 287 -4.31 -22.45 -6.10
N CYS A 288 -4.70 -23.23 -5.09
CA CYS A 288 -5.35 -24.52 -5.27
C CYS A 288 -6.65 -24.39 -6.07
N ILE A 289 -7.49 -23.40 -5.74
CA ILE A 289 -8.76 -23.16 -6.46
C ILE A 289 -8.53 -22.68 -7.89
N LEU A 290 -7.58 -21.77 -8.09
CA LEU A 290 -7.19 -21.34 -9.45
C LEU A 290 -6.71 -22.55 -10.27
N LEU A 291 -5.77 -23.33 -9.76
CA LEU A 291 -5.27 -24.52 -10.44
C LEU A 291 -6.38 -25.54 -10.71
N LEU A 292 -7.29 -25.76 -9.76
CA LEU A 292 -8.43 -26.66 -9.92
C LEU A 292 -9.35 -26.20 -11.06
N ILE A 293 -9.81 -24.94 -11.04
CA ILE A 293 -10.73 -24.40 -12.05
C ILE A 293 -10.08 -24.45 -13.43
N HIS A 294 -8.83 -24.01 -13.55
CA HIS A 294 -8.14 -24.02 -14.83
C HIS A 294 -7.86 -25.45 -15.33
N THR A 295 -7.60 -26.41 -14.44
CA THR A 295 -7.46 -27.83 -14.79
C THR A 295 -8.80 -28.44 -15.22
N LEU A 296 -9.90 -28.11 -14.54
CA LEU A 296 -11.24 -28.57 -14.90
C LEU A 296 -11.69 -28.01 -16.24
N VAL A 297 -11.48 -26.71 -16.47
CA VAL A 297 -11.76 -26.04 -17.74
C VAL A 297 -10.92 -26.66 -18.84
N LYS A 298 -9.61 -26.86 -18.62
CA LYS A 298 -8.76 -27.59 -19.55
C LYS A 298 -9.35 -28.97 -19.86
N ASN A 299 -9.66 -29.79 -18.87
CA ASN A 299 -10.12 -31.16 -19.09
C ASN A 299 -11.53 -31.26 -19.70
N ARG A 300 -12.41 -30.28 -19.45
CA ARG A 300 -13.80 -30.26 -19.96
C ARG A 300 -13.93 -29.52 -21.30
N CYS A 301 -13.29 -28.37 -21.46
CA CYS A 301 -13.34 -27.59 -22.71
C CYS A 301 -12.55 -28.25 -23.84
N TYR A 302 -11.46 -29.00 -23.56
CA TYR A 302 -10.82 -29.86 -24.58
C TYR A 302 -11.77 -30.93 -25.16
N ARG A 303 -12.85 -31.28 -24.45
CA ARG A 303 -13.84 -32.28 -24.90
C ARG A 303 -15.03 -31.68 -25.66
N CYS A 304 -15.38 -30.41 -25.41
CA CYS A 304 -16.56 -29.74 -26.00
C CYS A 304 -16.22 -28.72 -27.10
N VAL A 305 -15.01 -28.16 -27.14
CA VAL A 305 -14.64 -27.15 -28.15
C VAL A 305 -13.96 -27.82 -29.33
N CYS A 306 -14.72 -28.15 -30.38
CA CYS A 306 -14.29 -28.82 -31.61
C CYS A 306 -13.14 -28.14 -32.40
N VAL A 307 -12.61 -26.99 -31.95
CA VAL A 307 -11.57 -26.21 -32.64
C VAL A 307 -10.17 -26.41 -32.03
N VAL A 308 -10.06 -26.76 -30.75
CA VAL A 308 -8.75 -27.02 -30.09
C VAL A 308 -8.18 -28.39 -30.50
N GLN A 309 -8.92 -29.19 -31.25
CA GLN A 309 -8.47 -30.49 -31.72
C GLN A 309 -7.44 -30.41 -32.86
N ARG A 310 -7.22 -29.21 -33.43
CA ARG A 310 -6.23 -28.95 -34.49
C ARG A 310 -5.09 -28.01 -34.06
N ALA A 311 -5.20 -27.42 -32.87
CA ALA A 311 -4.32 -26.38 -32.35
C ALA A 311 -3.73 -26.86 -31.01
N GLY A 312 -2.41 -26.85 -30.85
CA GLY A 312 -1.70 -27.57 -29.79
C GLY A 312 -1.93 -27.02 -28.37
N ARG A 313 -1.23 -27.59 -27.38
CA ARG A 313 -1.23 -27.09 -25.97
C ARG A 313 -0.82 -25.62 -25.85
N VAL A 314 -0.13 -25.11 -26.85
CA VAL A 314 0.47 -23.77 -26.95
C VAL A 314 -0.60 -22.71 -27.15
N ASP A 315 -1.62 -23.00 -27.96
CA ASP A 315 -2.66 -22.03 -28.32
C ASP A 315 -3.56 -21.66 -27.14
N LEU A 316 -3.78 -22.58 -26.20
CA LEU A 316 -4.57 -22.31 -25.00
C LEU A 316 -3.82 -21.42 -23.99
N ALA A 317 -2.52 -21.67 -23.78
CA ALA A 317 -1.70 -20.85 -22.89
C ALA A 317 -1.61 -19.41 -23.41
N GLU A 318 -1.50 -19.25 -24.73
CA GLU A 318 -1.57 -17.93 -25.37
C GLU A 318 -2.92 -17.24 -25.16
N LEU A 319 -4.03 -17.97 -25.24
CA LEU A 319 -5.36 -17.40 -25.04
C LEU A 319 -5.58 -16.93 -23.60
N PHE A 320 -5.10 -17.69 -22.60
CA PHE A 320 -5.11 -17.27 -21.19
C PHE A 320 -4.24 -16.04 -20.93
N PHE A 321 -3.08 -15.96 -21.59
CA PHE A 321 -2.24 -14.76 -21.57
C PHE A 321 -2.98 -13.55 -22.16
N ASP A 322 -3.55 -13.70 -23.36
CA ASP A 322 -4.30 -12.63 -24.05
C ASP A 322 -5.51 -12.17 -23.21
N GLY A 323 -6.22 -13.11 -22.57
CA GLY A 323 -7.34 -12.82 -21.68
C GLY A 323 -6.93 -12.07 -20.41
N SER A 324 -5.80 -12.47 -19.79
CA SER A 324 -5.27 -11.76 -18.62
C SER A 324 -4.78 -10.36 -18.98
N LEU A 325 -4.10 -10.21 -20.12
CA LEU A 325 -3.65 -8.92 -20.64
C LEU A 325 -4.82 -7.98 -20.90
N LEU A 326 -5.90 -8.48 -21.52
CA LEU A 326 -7.12 -7.71 -21.77
C LEU A 326 -7.77 -7.22 -20.47
N LEU A 327 -7.85 -8.08 -19.46
CA LEU A 327 -8.46 -7.73 -18.19
C LEU A 327 -7.65 -6.67 -17.43
N TRP A 328 -6.33 -6.81 -17.35
CA TRP A 328 -5.46 -5.78 -16.76
C TRP A 328 -5.46 -4.48 -17.57
N CYS A 329 -5.59 -4.55 -18.90
CA CYS A 329 -5.75 -3.38 -19.75
C CYS A 329 -7.06 -2.63 -19.44
N PHE A 330 -8.15 -3.35 -19.15
CA PHE A 330 -9.41 -2.73 -18.72
C PHE A 330 -9.26 -2.05 -17.35
N VAL A 331 -8.61 -2.70 -16.38
CA VAL A 331 -8.32 -2.10 -15.06
C VAL A 331 -7.45 -0.85 -15.20
N LEU A 332 -6.39 -0.92 -16.02
CA LEU A 332 -5.50 0.20 -16.32
C LEU A 332 -6.28 1.38 -16.91
N PHE A 333 -7.11 1.12 -17.92
CA PHE A 333 -7.94 2.14 -18.54
C PHE A 333 -8.90 2.77 -17.51
N PHE A 334 -9.56 1.96 -16.69
CA PHE A 334 -10.46 2.44 -15.64
C PHE A 334 -9.74 3.35 -14.64
N PHE A 335 -8.61 2.91 -14.08
CA PHE A 335 -7.83 3.69 -13.10
C PHE A 335 -7.33 5.00 -13.71
N THR A 336 -6.82 4.94 -14.94
CA THR A 336 -6.32 6.12 -15.67
C THR A 336 -7.44 7.11 -15.98
N HIS A 337 -8.62 6.61 -16.39
CA HIS A 337 -9.79 7.44 -16.67
C HIS A 337 -10.35 8.11 -15.40
N ARG A 338 -10.28 7.42 -14.25
CA ARG A 338 -10.63 8.01 -12.95
C ARG A 338 -9.60 9.03 -12.42
N GLY A 339 -8.44 9.16 -13.09
CA GLY A 339 -7.37 10.07 -12.67
C GLY A 339 -6.60 9.60 -11.44
N TRP A 340 -6.65 8.30 -11.11
CA TRP A 340 -5.91 7.75 -9.98
C TRP A 340 -4.42 7.62 -10.30
N CYS A 341 -3.59 8.18 -9.43
CA CYS A 341 -2.13 8.09 -9.52
C CYS A 341 -1.63 6.66 -9.30
N SER A 342 -2.36 5.81 -8.57
CA SER A 342 -2.05 4.36 -8.45
C SER A 342 -2.21 3.58 -9.76
N ALA A 343 -2.70 4.18 -10.85
CA ALA A 343 -2.81 3.53 -12.16
C ALA A 343 -1.48 2.96 -12.70
N TYR A 344 -0.33 3.39 -12.17
CA TYR A 344 0.96 2.79 -12.50
C TYR A 344 1.03 1.29 -12.12
N VAL A 345 0.27 0.84 -11.11
CA VAL A 345 0.24 -0.56 -10.67
C VAL A 345 -0.36 -1.46 -11.75
N PRO A 346 -1.61 -1.26 -12.23
CA PRO A 346 -2.12 -2.02 -13.36
C PRO A 346 -1.33 -1.75 -14.65
N MET A 347 -0.70 -0.59 -14.82
CA MET A 347 0.19 -0.33 -15.95
C MET A 347 1.35 -1.32 -15.97
N MET A 348 2.02 -1.54 -14.84
CA MET A 348 3.08 -2.54 -14.72
C MET A 348 2.56 -3.96 -15.01
N MET A 349 1.32 -4.28 -14.62
CA MET A 349 0.68 -5.58 -14.92
C MET A 349 0.40 -5.79 -16.41
N VAL A 350 0.39 -4.74 -17.22
CA VAL A 350 0.24 -4.84 -18.69
C VAL A 350 1.60 -4.76 -19.38
N LEU A 351 2.43 -3.78 -18.97
CA LEU A 351 3.71 -3.46 -19.60
C LEU A 351 4.70 -4.62 -19.54
N PHE A 352 4.96 -5.18 -18.36
CA PHE A 352 5.97 -6.22 -18.19
C PHE A 352 5.60 -7.52 -18.91
N PRO A 353 4.36 -8.05 -18.81
CA PRO A 353 3.97 -9.22 -19.57
C PRO A 353 4.03 -8.99 -21.09
N LEU A 354 3.60 -7.82 -21.57
CA LEU A 354 3.65 -7.48 -23.00
C LEU A 354 5.09 -7.40 -23.52
N ILE A 355 5.99 -6.69 -22.83
CA ILE A 355 7.41 -6.63 -23.19
C ILE A 355 8.02 -8.04 -23.20
N SER A 356 7.77 -8.83 -22.16
CA SER A 356 8.28 -10.19 -22.04
C SER A 356 7.84 -11.04 -23.23
N LYS A 357 6.56 -10.98 -23.62
CA LYS A 357 6.04 -11.68 -24.78
C LYS A 357 6.73 -11.24 -26.07
N LEU A 358 6.87 -9.94 -26.31
CA LEU A 358 7.50 -9.41 -27.52
C LEU A 358 8.99 -9.77 -27.63
N LEU A 359 9.74 -9.72 -26.52
CA LEU A 359 11.14 -10.10 -26.48
C LEU A 359 11.33 -11.59 -26.73
N LEU A 360 10.52 -12.45 -26.09
CA LEU A 360 10.57 -13.89 -26.30
C LEU A 360 10.27 -14.23 -27.77
N THR A 361 9.22 -13.65 -28.37
CA THR A 361 8.91 -13.88 -29.79
C THR A 361 10.05 -13.47 -30.72
N LYS A 362 10.73 -12.35 -30.44
CA LYS A 362 11.92 -11.92 -31.21
C LYS A 362 13.09 -12.88 -31.06
N LEU A 363 13.38 -13.32 -29.83
CA LEU A 363 14.48 -14.25 -29.53
C LEU A 363 14.27 -15.61 -30.20
N PHE A 364 13.04 -16.13 -30.20
CA PHE A 364 12.72 -17.38 -30.87
C PHE A 364 12.80 -17.24 -32.40
N ARG A 365 12.27 -16.16 -32.98
CA ARG A 365 12.40 -15.89 -34.42
C ARG A 365 13.86 -15.73 -34.86
N ALA A 366 14.73 -15.20 -34.01
CA ALA A 366 16.17 -15.12 -34.27
C ALA A 366 16.89 -16.48 -34.13
N ARG A 367 16.43 -17.35 -33.22
CA ARG A 367 16.99 -18.69 -33.00
C ARG A 367 16.47 -19.77 -33.95
N ASP A 368 15.32 -19.57 -34.60
CA ASP A 368 14.81 -20.45 -35.66
C ASP A 368 15.66 -20.42 -36.95
N SER A 369 16.79 -19.70 -36.96
CA SER A 369 17.89 -19.87 -37.93
C SER A 369 18.85 -21.03 -37.57
N PHE A 370 18.68 -21.69 -36.41
CA PHE A 370 19.40 -22.90 -36.01
C PHE A 370 18.42 -24.00 -35.60
N HIS A 371 18.45 -25.09 -36.37
CA HIS A 371 17.53 -26.22 -36.35
C HIS A 371 17.16 -26.82 -34.97
N LEU A 372 15.91 -27.27 -34.88
CA LEU A 372 15.34 -28.25 -33.94
C LEU A 372 15.32 -27.90 -32.43
N SER A 373 14.28 -27.18 -31.97
CA SER A 373 13.75 -27.40 -30.60
C SER A 373 12.36 -26.79 -30.29
N ILE A 374 11.48 -26.57 -31.27
CA ILE A 374 10.10 -26.09 -30.98
C ILE A 374 9.30 -27.11 -30.14
N PRO A 375 9.37 -28.44 -30.34
CA PRO A 375 8.55 -29.38 -29.56
C PRO A 375 9.05 -29.63 -28.12
N ARG A 376 10.32 -29.33 -27.81
CA ARG A 376 10.93 -29.64 -26.49
C ARG A 376 10.70 -28.54 -25.46
N TYR A 377 10.56 -27.28 -25.87
CA TYR A 377 10.24 -26.19 -24.95
C TYR A 377 8.74 -26.11 -24.64
N GLU A 378 7.87 -26.50 -25.57
CA GLU A 378 6.42 -26.58 -25.36
C GLU A 378 6.01 -27.77 -24.47
N ALA A 379 6.82 -28.83 -24.41
CA ALA A 379 6.71 -29.90 -23.42
C ALA A 379 7.19 -29.44 -22.02
N GLY A 380 8.20 -28.57 -21.96
CA GLY A 380 8.57 -27.84 -20.75
C GLY A 380 7.41 -26.98 -20.24
N LEU A 381 6.79 -26.19 -21.12
CA LEU A 381 5.56 -25.44 -20.83
C LEU A 381 4.34 -26.33 -20.54
N GLY A 382 4.33 -27.57 -21.02
CA GLY A 382 3.33 -28.59 -20.75
C GLY A 382 3.41 -29.18 -19.33
N CYS A 383 4.62 -29.32 -18.79
CA CYS A 383 4.84 -29.56 -17.35
C CYS A 383 4.67 -28.26 -16.54
N SER A 384 4.92 -27.10 -17.15
CA SER A 384 4.56 -25.77 -16.65
C SER A 384 3.10 -25.39 -16.87
N GLY A 385 2.19 -26.29 -17.28
CA GLY A 385 0.75 -25.97 -17.28
C GLY A 385 0.24 -25.62 -15.86
N VAL A 386 0.99 -26.08 -14.86
CA VAL A 386 0.87 -25.70 -13.44
C VAL A 386 1.73 -24.46 -13.12
N SER A 387 2.84 -24.24 -13.83
CA SER A 387 3.76 -23.12 -13.61
C SER A 387 3.44 -21.83 -14.37
N VAL A 388 2.65 -21.82 -15.45
CA VAL A 388 2.19 -20.59 -16.12
C VAL A 388 1.08 -19.93 -15.29
N HIS A 389 0.27 -20.73 -14.60
CA HIS A 389 -0.57 -20.21 -13.52
C HIS A 389 0.25 -19.83 -12.30
N ALA A 390 1.31 -20.56 -11.97
CA ALA A 390 2.24 -20.12 -10.94
C ALA A 390 3.07 -18.90 -11.35
N ASP A 391 3.22 -18.54 -12.64
CA ASP A 391 3.99 -17.39 -13.14
C ASP A 391 3.11 -16.16 -13.39
N VAL A 392 1.82 -16.37 -13.69
CA VAL A 392 0.82 -15.30 -13.64
C VAL A 392 0.44 -15.01 -12.18
N CYS A 393 0.29 -16.03 -11.32
CA CYS A 393 0.11 -15.82 -9.87
C CYS A 393 1.41 -15.42 -9.16
N SER A 394 2.59 -15.88 -9.57
CA SER A 394 3.85 -15.38 -9.01
C SER A 394 4.17 -14.00 -9.57
N GLY A 395 3.87 -13.68 -10.83
CA GLY A 395 3.97 -12.31 -11.36
C GLY A 395 3.05 -11.33 -10.62
N GLN A 396 1.82 -11.75 -10.30
CA GLN A 396 0.87 -11.01 -9.45
C GLN A 396 1.33 -10.91 -7.98
N LEU A 397 2.02 -11.93 -7.46
CA LEU A 397 2.63 -11.89 -6.13
C LEU A 397 3.88 -11.00 -6.12
N TRP A 398 4.81 -11.14 -7.07
CA TRP A 398 6.11 -10.47 -7.12
C TRP A 398 6.03 -8.97 -7.40
N SER A 399 4.92 -8.47 -7.96
CA SER A 399 4.67 -7.04 -8.11
C SER A 399 4.04 -6.37 -6.89
N VAL A 400 3.41 -7.15 -5.99
CA VAL A 400 2.75 -6.65 -4.76
C VAL A 400 3.56 -7.01 -3.51
N LEU A 401 4.34 -8.09 -3.53
CA LEU A 401 5.26 -8.51 -2.47
C LEU A 401 6.30 -7.45 -2.08
N PRO A 402 6.83 -6.59 -2.97
CA PRO A 402 7.79 -5.57 -2.56
C PRO A 402 7.18 -4.53 -1.62
N VAL A 403 5.84 -4.41 -1.60
CA VAL A 403 5.11 -3.47 -0.74
C VAL A 403 4.92 -4.04 0.69
N PHE A 404 5.00 -5.36 0.88
CA PHE A 404 4.69 -6.00 2.19
C PHE A 404 5.70 -7.04 2.68
N CYS A 405 6.66 -7.48 1.88
CA CYS A 405 7.55 -8.59 2.20
C CYS A 405 8.96 -8.38 1.65
N ARG A 406 9.85 -7.78 2.45
CA ARG A 406 11.25 -8.20 2.50
C ARG A 406 11.64 -8.52 3.95
N PRO A 407 12.06 -9.76 4.26
CA PRO A 407 12.87 -9.99 5.43
C PRO A 407 14.27 -9.42 5.16
N VAL A 408 14.77 -8.58 6.06
CA VAL A 408 16.19 -8.22 6.11
C VAL A 408 16.94 -9.48 6.58
N GLN A 409 17.95 -9.91 5.81
CA GLN A 409 18.82 -11.02 6.22
C GLN A 409 19.61 -10.63 7.47
N PRO A 410 19.82 -11.54 8.44
CA PRO A 410 20.75 -11.29 9.53
C PRO A 410 22.17 -11.33 8.98
N THR A 411 22.90 -10.21 9.08
CA THR A 411 24.35 -10.21 8.92
C THR A 411 24.96 -11.02 10.06
N THR A 412 25.57 -12.15 9.72
CA THR A 412 26.41 -12.93 10.62
C THR A 412 27.60 -12.10 11.06
N GLN A 413 27.58 -11.61 12.30
CA GLN A 413 28.80 -11.26 13.01
C GLN A 413 29.17 -12.41 13.95
N THR A 414 30.24 -13.10 13.54
CA THR A 414 31.05 -14.01 14.33
C THR A 414 31.43 -13.39 15.68
N CYS A 415 30.91 -13.96 16.77
CA CYS A 415 31.43 -13.73 18.12
C CYS A 415 32.85 -14.31 18.24
N LEU A 416 33.84 -13.43 18.35
CA LEU A 416 35.11 -13.72 19.00
C LEU A 416 35.09 -12.98 20.34
N CYS A 417 35.02 -13.72 21.45
CA CYS A 417 35.32 -13.19 22.79
C CYS A 417 36.78 -12.74 22.86
N PRO A 418 37.09 -11.76 23.74
CA PRO A 418 37.78 -12.16 24.95
C PRO A 418 37.29 -11.48 26.23
N ALA A 419 37.85 -11.98 27.33
CA ALA A 419 37.42 -11.92 28.71
C ALA A 419 37.61 -10.56 29.42
N HIS A 420 36.82 -10.39 30.50
CA HIS A 420 37.06 -9.66 31.74
C HIS A 420 38.04 -8.46 31.74
N HIS A 421 37.51 -7.26 32.03
CA HIS A 421 37.90 -6.51 33.23
C HIS A 421 36.88 -5.40 33.56
N SER A 422 36.64 -5.26 34.86
CA SER A 422 35.88 -4.26 35.59
C SER A 422 36.25 -2.80 35.29
N GLN A 423 35.25 -1.92 35.13
CA GLN A 423 35.08 -0.64 35.86
C GLN A 423 33.92 0.21 35.28
N LEU A 424 32.91 0.48 36.10
CA LEU A 424 31.95 1.60 36.00
C LEU A 424 32.71 2.92 36.31
N PRO A 425 32.35 4.11 35.76
CA PRO A 425 31.12 4.81 36.17
C PRO A 425 30.46 5.80 35.15
N HIS A 426 29.34 6.40 35.63
CA HIS A 426 28.65 7.63 35.17
C HIS A 426 27.50 7.55 34.15
N THR A 427 26.33 7.04 34.58
CA THR A 427 25.02 7.39 33.97
C THR A 427 23.83 7.38 34.93
N GLU A 428 24.03 7.49 36.25
CA GLU A 428 22.93 7.51 37.24
C GLU A 428 22.61 8.89 37.84
N ARG A 429 22.71 9.98 37.06
CA ARG A 429 22.23 11.31 37.50
C ARG A 429 21.04 11.88 36.73
N ILE A 430 20.58 11.23 35.67
CA ILE A 430 19.42 11.71 34.90
C ILE A 430 18.14 10.90 35.21
N ALA A 431 18.28 9.64 35.65
CA ALA A 431 17.14 8.79 36.03
C ALA A 431 16.56 9.08 37.43
N ALA A 432 17.25 9.87 38.27
CA ALA A 432 16.84 10.17 39.64
C ALA A 432 15.89 11.39 39.74
N GLU A 433 15.96 12.35 38.81
CA GLU A 433 15.09 13.54 38.86
C GLU A 433 13.69 13.32 38.25
N LEU A 434 13.52 12.32 37.37
CA LEU A 434 12.22 11.95 36.81
C LEU A 434 11.31 11.17 37.79
N ARG A 435 11.84 10.69 38.94
CA ARG A 435 11.06 9.98 39.97
C ARG A 435 10.49 10.86 41.08
N LEU A 436 10.88 12.13 41.17
CA LEU A 436 10.40 13.07 42.20
C LEU A 436 9.23 13.96 41.74
N GLY A 437 8.92 14.01 40.43
CA GLY A 437 7.77 14.76 39.90
C GLY A 437 6.41 14.04 39.97
N PHE A 438 6.39 12.72 40.18
CA PHE A 438 5.14 11.92 40.12
C PHE A 438 4.52 11.57 41.48
N MET A 439 5.07 12.07 42.60
CA MET A 439 4.57 11.80 43.96
C MET A 439 3.76 12.93 44.61
N TYR A 440 3.37 13.98 43.87
CA TYR A 440 2.59 15.10 44.44
C TYR A 440 1.11 15.18 44.02
N GLN A 441 0.55 14.14 43.40
CA GLN A 441 -0.85 14.18 42.94
C GLN A 441 -1.71 12.99 43.40
N ARG A 442 -1.28 12.27 44.46
CA ARG A 442 -1.98 11.08 44.96
C ARG A 442 -2.23 11.05 46.47
N SER A 443 -2.30 12.21 47.12
CA SER A 443 -2.65 12.34 48.53
C SER A 443 -3.63 13.49 48.74
N GLY A 444 -4.91 13.20 48.54
CA GLY A 444 -5.99 14.14 48.80
C GLY A 444 -7.33 13.59 48.38
N LEU A 445 -7.85 12.58 49.08
CA LEU A 445 -9.28 12.31 49.32
C LEU A 445 -9.48 10.92 49.94
N HIS A 446 -9.43 10.85 51.27
CA HIS A 446 -10.16 9.85 52.06
C HIS A 446 -10.66 10.55 53.33
N ARG A 447 -11.98 10.71 53.47
CA ARG A 447 -12.74 10.57 54.73
C ARG A 447 -14.25 10.80 54.50
N HIS A 448 -15.03 10.01 55.25
CA HIS A 448 -16.51 9.94 55.41
C HIS A 448 -17.27 9.14 54.35
N ALA A 449 -18.19 8.22 54.67
CA ALA A 449 -18.65 7.62 55.94
C ALA A 449 -19.39 6.32 55.61
N ALA A 450 -19.46 5.39 56.57
CA ALA A 450 -20.24 4.15 56.50
C ALA A 450 -21.59 4.33 57.22
N HIS A 451 -22.68 3.77 56.67
CA HIS A 451 -23.83 3.25 57.44
C HIS A 451 -24.70 2.29 56.60
N HIS A 452 -25.17 1.23 57.27
CA HIS A 452 -25.98 0.09 56.82
C HIS A 452 -27.38 0.41 56.23
N SER A 453 -27.87 -0.42 55.30
CA SER A 453 -29.11 -1.24 55.45
C SER A 453 -29.51 -1.97 54.14
N THR A 454 -30.39 -2.95 54.29
CA THR A 454 -30.73 -4.14 53.48
C THR A 454 -31.80 -3.93 52.38
N HIS A 455 -31.62 -4.55 51.19
CA HIS A 455 -32.54 -5.12 50.14
C HIS A 455 -34.00 -4.58 49.88
N PRO A 456 -34.67 -4.84 48.71
CA PRO A 456 -34.31 -5.54 47.46
C PRO A 456 -34.73 -4.86 46.10
N THR A 457 -34.29 -5.45 44.97
CA THR A 457 -34.84 -5.50 43.58
C THR A 457 -35.61 -4.31 42.95
N ASP A 458 -35.15 -3.83 41.79
CA ASP A 458 -35.77 -4.03 40.44
C ASP A 458 -35.59 -2.85 39.45
N GLN A 459 -35.33 -3.19 38.19
CA GLN A 459 -35.55 -2.46 36.93
C GLN A 459 -35.56 -0.90 36.92
N ARG A 460 -34.39 -0.26 36.82
CA ARG A 460 -34.24 1.08 36.19
C ARG A 460 -32.87 1.27 35.54
N GLN A 461 -32.65 0.64 34.38
CA GLN A 461 -31.47 0.96 33.54
C GLN A 461 -31.76 0.98 32.03
N HIS A 462 -33.03 1.06 31.63
CA HIS A 462 -33.44 1.13 30.23
C HIS A 462 -34.25 2.37 29.82
N GLN A 463 -34.40 3.37 30.70
CA GLN A 463 -35.13 4.62 30.37
C GLN A 463 -34.24 5.85 30.14
N HIS A 464 -32.92 5.77 30.34
CA HIS A 464 -32.01 6.89 30.09
C HIS A 464 -31.33 6.89 28.71
N THR A 465 -31.48 5.82 27.91
CA THR A 465 -30.93 5.73 26.55
C THR A 465 -31.92 6.16 25.46
N LEU A 466 -33.22 6.20 25.76
CA LEU A 466 -34.27 6.60 24.81
C LEU A 466 -34.58 8.10 24.81
N SER A 467 -34.31 8.81 25.91
CA SER A 467 -34.47 10.27 25.98
C SER A 467 -33.36 11.04 25.25
N GLY A 468 -32.14 10.48 25.18
CA GLY A 468 -31.02 11.05 24.42
C GLY A 468 -31.19 10.94 22.90
N LEU A 469 -31.75 9.83 22.40
CA LEU A 469 -32.00 9.64 20.97
C LEU A 469 -33.12 10.56 20.44
N ALA A 470 -34.13 10.84 21.26
CA ALA A 470 -35.22 11.75 20.91
C ALA A 470 -34.77 13.23 20.87
N ALA A 471 -33.73 13.61 21.61
CA ALA A 471 -33.13 14.93 21.55
C ALA A 471 -32.26 15.12 20.29
N LEU A 472 -31.49 14.09 19.91
CA LEU A 472 -30.69 14.08 18.66
C LEU A 472 -31.56 14.13 17.39
N LEU A 473 -32.71 13.44 17.39
CA LEU A 473 -33.65 13.48 16.26
C LEU A 473 -34.44 14.79 16.15
N ARG A 474 -34.56 15.59 17.23
CA ARG A 474 -35.15 16.92 17.16
C ARG A 474 -34.19 17.97 16.62
N LEU A 475 -32.92 17.92 17.01
CA LEU A 475 -31.88 18.83 16.49
C LEU A 475 -31.66 18.64 14.98
N HIS A 476 -31.68 17.40 14.49
CA HIS A 476 -31.50 17.14 13.06
C HIS A 476 -32.71 17.57 12.20
N LYS A 477 -33.90 17.70 12.80
CA LYS A 477 -35.11 18.16 12.09
C LYS A 477 -35.19 19.69 12.00
N GLU A 478 -34.57 20.42 12.92
CA GLU A 478 -34.51 21.89 12.88
C GLU A 478 -33.45 22.41 11.89
N GLU A 479 -32.33 21.68 11.68
CA GLU A 479 -31.33 22.01 10.64
C GLU A 479 -31.80 21.78 9.20
N LEU A 480 -32.71 20.82 8.98
CA LEU A 480 -33.28 20.55 7.66
C LEU A 480 -34.40 21.53 7.25
N VAL A 481 -34.88 22.36 8.17
CA VAL A 481 -35.91 23.38 7.89
C VAL A 481 -35.30 24.78 7.70
N SER A 482 -34.07 25.04 8.19
CA SER A 482 -33.39 26.34 7.99
C SER A 482 -32.52 26.43 6.72
N SER A 483 -32.32 25.32 6.01
CA SER A 483 -31.56 25.27 4.74
C SER A 483 -32.44 25.28 3.47
N GLY A 484 -33.74 25.54 3.64
CA GLY A 484 -34.71 25.66 2.55
C GLY A 484 -35.45 27.00 2.59
N SER A 485 -34.73 28.11 2.36
CA SER A 485 -35.29 29.41 1.98
C SER A 485 -34.25 30.27 1.30
#